data_AF-A0A402QAU2-F1
#
_entry.id   AF-A0A402QAU2-F1
#
_cell.length_a   1.000
_cell.length_b   1.000
_cell.length_c   1.000
_cell.angle_alpha   90.00
_cell.angle_beta   90.00
_cell.angle_gamma   90.00
#
_symmetry.space_group_name_H-M   'P 1'
#
loop_
_entity.id
_entity.type
_entity.pdbx_description
1 polymer ?
#
loop_
_entity_poly.entity_id
_entity_poly.type
_entity_poly.pdbx_seq_one_letter_code
_entity_poly.pdbx_strand_id
1 'polypeptide(L)' 'EGVVMGSNLNALFRSVPPSLYLALGMTEKDEKAQRRELMKAHGCTELEAAFMVARELDRRRGTGAVNET' A
#
# COMPACT_ATOMS: atom_id res chain seq x y z
N GLU A 1 15.46 -1.34 9.70
CA GLU A 1 15.58 -2.80 9.88
C GLU A 1 15.94 -3.06 11.33
N GLY A 2 15.46 -4.14 11.93
CA GLY A 2 15.69 -4.46 13.33
C GLY A 2 16.05 -5.93 13.51
N VAL A 3 16.87 -6.21 14.52
CA VAL A 3 17.27 -7.57 14.89
C VAL A 3 16.62 -7.89 16.23
N VAL A 4 15.87 -8.99 16.28
CA VAL A 4 15.41 -9.60 17.53
C VAL A 4 16.36 -10.75 17.85
N MET A 5 17.01 -10.69 19.01
CA MET A 5 17.82 -11.78 19.55
C MET A 5 17.24 -12.26 20.88
N GLY A 6 16.94 -13.56 20.95
CA GLY A 6 16.49 -14.23 22.16
C GLY A 6 16.96 -15.68 22.17
N SER A 7 16.99 -16.30 23.35
CA SER A 7 17.58 -17.62 23.59
C SER A 7 17.10 -18.72 22.62
N ASN A 8 15.88 -18.57 22.09
CA ASN A 8 15.24 -19.53 21.18
C ASN A 8 14.82 -18.92 19.82
N LEU A 9 15.04 -17.62 19.57
CA LEU A 9 14.61 -16.95 18.34
C LEU A 9 15.54 -15.80 17.98
N ASN A 10 16.20 -15.92 16.84
CA ASN A 10 16.92 -14.84 16.18
C ASN A 10 16.22 -14.51 14.86
N ALA A 11 15.69 -13.29 14.74
CA ALA A 11 14.94 -12.87 13.57
C ALA A 11 15.30 -11.44 13.15
N LEU A 12 15.35 -11.23 11.83
CA LEU A 12 15.44 -9.90 11.22
C LEU A 12 14.04 -9.46 10.83
N PHE A 13 13.63 -8.27 11.28
CA PHE A 13 12.37 -7.68 10.84
C PHE A 13 12.60 -6.34 10.15
N ARG A 14 11.68 -6.02 9.24
CA ARG A 14 11.66 -4.74 8.55
C ARG A 14 10.28 -4.14 8.78
N SER A 15 10.25 -2.89 9.26
CA SER A 15 8.99 -2.15 9.30
C SER A 15 8.67 -1.71 7.87
N VAL A 16 7.67 -2.34 7.27
CA VAL A 16 7.15 -1.95 5.95
C VAL A 16 5.87 -1.16 6.19
N PRO A 17 5.80 0.13 5.82
CA PRO A 17 4.61 0.94 6.02
C PRO A 17 3.43 0.39 5.19
N PRO A 18 2.18 0.56 5.67
CA PRO A 18 0.99 0.09 4.97
C PRO A 18 0.85 0.72 3.58
N SER A 19 0.26 -0.01 2.63
CA SER A 19 0.13 0.44 1.25
C SER A 19 -0.73 1.68 1.08
N LEU A 20 -1.72 1.91 1.95
CA LEU A 20 -2.52 3.14 1.95
C LEU A 20 -1.67 4.38 2.24
N TYR A 21 -0.75 4.28 3.21
CA TYR A 21 0.14 5.37 3.57
C TYR A 21 1.02 5.76 2.38
N LEU A 22 1.51 4.76 1.65
CA LEU A 22 2.28 4.99 0.43
C LEU A 22 1.42 5.59 -0.68
N ALA A 23 0.23 5.04 -0.93
CA ALA A 23 -0.68 5.53 -1.95
C ALA A 23 -1.11 6.99 -1.73
N LEU A 24 -1.16 7.47 -0.49
CA LEU A 24 -1.43 8.87 -0.16
C LEU A 24 -0.19 9.77 -0.30
N GLY A 25 1.00 9.25 0.00
CA GLY A 25 2.28 9.96 -0.15
C GLY A 25 2.82 10.03 -1.59
N MET A 26 2.22 9.28 -2.50
CA MET A 26 2.56 9.26 -3.94
C MET A 26 2.27 10.62 -4.60
N THR A 27 3.34 11.35 -4.91
CA THR A 27 3.31 12.72 -5.49
C THR A 27 3.94 12.79 -6.88
N GLU A 28 4.37 11.66 -7.45
CA GLU A 28 4.94 11.64 -8.79
C GLU A 28 3.89 11.91 -9.88
N LYS A 29 4.35 12.44 -11.01
CA LYS A 29 3.46 12.86 -12.11
C LYS A 29 2.68 11.69 -12.71
N ASP A 30 3.34 10.54 -12.89
CA ASP A 30 2.73 9.33 -13.45
C ASP A 30 1.68 8.73 -12.51
N GLU A 31 1.96 8.68 -11.22
CA GLU A 31 1.03 8.19 -10.19
C GLU A 31 -0.21 9.08 -10.09
N LYS A 32 -0.02 10.40 -10.21
CA LYS A 32 -1.12 11.37 -10.23
C LYS A 32 -1.99 11.24 -11.49
N ALA A 33 -1.39 10.90 -12.64
CA ALA A 33 -2.14 10.62 -13.86
C ALA A 33 -2.98 9.34 -13.70
N GLN A 34 -2.38 8.25 -13.21
CA GLN A 34 -3.08 6.99 -12.94
C GLN A 34 -4.24 7.19 -11.96
N ARG A 35 -4.04 7.95 -10.88
CA ARG A 35 -5.11 8.26 -9.91
C ARG A 35 -6.24 9.07 -10.55
N ARG A 36 -5.94 10.07 -11.39
CA ARG A 36 -6.95 10.84 -12.13
C ARG A 36 -7.73 9.98 -13.12
N GLU A 37 -7.07 9.04 -13.79
CA GLU A 37 -7.75 8.10 -14.68
C GLU A 37 -8.70 7.19 -13.90
N LEU A 38 -8.26 6.66 -12.76
CA LEU A 38 -9.12 5.87 -11.86
C LEU A 38 -10.33 6.67 -11.37
N MET A 39 -10.12 7.93 -10.95
CA MET A 39 -11.21 8.82 -10.54
C MET A 39 -12.20 9.08 -11.68
N LYS A 40 -11.72 9.28 -12.93
CA LYS A 40 -12.59 9.47 -14.10
C LYS A 40 -13.32 8.18 -14.50
N ALA A 41 -12.64 7.04 -14.45
CA ALA A 41 -13.18 5.75 -14.86
C ALA A 41 -14.25 5.22 -13.88
N HIS A 42 -14.04 5.44 -12.58
CA HIS A 42 -14.94 4.93 -11.53
C HIS A 42 -15.84 6.01 -10.92
N GLY A 43 -15.67 7.29 -11.27
CA GLY A 43 -16.44 8.39 -10.70
C GLY A 43 -16.24 8.55 -9.19
N CYS A 44 -15.07 8.16 -8.67
CA CYS A 44 -14.80 8.07 -7.24
C CYS A 44 -13.99 9.26 -6.70
N THR A 45 -14.03 9.44 -5.39
CA THR A 45 -13.27 10.48 -4.68
C THR A 45 -11.77 10.19 -4.68
N GLU A 46 -10.96 11.21 -4.40
CA GLU A 46 -9.49 11.06 -4.35
C GLU A 46 -9.06 9.99 -3.32
N LEU A 47 -9.77 9.92 -2.20
CA LEU A 47 -9.53 8.94 -1.15
C LEU A 47 -9.82 7.51 -1.63
N GLU A 48 -10.95 7.29 -2.30
CA GLU A 48 -11.31 5.97 -2.85
C GLU A 48 -10.34 5.53 -3.94
N ALA A 49 -9.90 6.45 -4.80
CA ALA A 49 -8.87 6.19 -5.80
C ALA A 49 -7.54 5.79 -5.12
N ALA A 50 -7.16 6.44 -4.01
CA ALA A 50 -5.99 6.06 -3.23
C ALA A 50 -6.14 4.65 -2.63
N PHE A 51 -7.33 4.25 -2.16
CA PHE A 51 -7.59 2.87 -1.72
C PHE A 51 -7.46 1.84 -2.85
N MET A 52 -7.84 2.18 -4.08
CA MET A 52 -7.67 1.29 -5.24
C MET A 52 -6.19 1.10 -5.57
N VAL A 53 -5.40 2.18 -5.57
CA VAL A 53 -3.95 2.13 -5.76
C VAL A 53 -3.27 1.33 -4.63
N ALA A 54 -3.69 1.54 -3.38
CA ALA A 54 -3.19 0.80 -2.23
C ALA A 54 -3.45 -0.71 -2.36
N ARG A 55 -4.66 -1.10 -2.79
CA ARG A 55 -5.01 -2.51 -3.03
C ARG A 55 -4.16 -3.14 -4.13
N GLU A 56 -3.90 -2.42 -5.21
CA GLU A 56 -3.01 -2.92 -6.26
C GLU A 56 -1.57 -3.05 -5.75
N LEU A 57 -1.10 -2.10 -4.94
CA LEU A 57 0.22 -2.15 -4.32
C LEU A 57 0.36 -3.35 -3.38
N ASP A 58 -0.66 -3.64 -2.57
CA ASP A 58 -0.71 -4.81 -1.70
C ASP A 58 -0.74 -6.12 -2.50
N ARG A 59 -1.52 -6.17 -3.60
CA ARG A 59 -1.56 -7.32 -4.51
C ARG A 59 -0.18 -7.59 -5.11
N ARG A 60 0.53 -6.55 -5.54
CA ARG A 60 1.88 -6.66 -6.10
C ARG A 60 2.93 -7.06 -5.07
N ARG A 61 2.74 -6.67 -3.81
CA ARG A 61 3.64 -7.00 -2.69
C ARG A 61 3.36 -8.35 -2.06
N GLY A 62 2.25 -9.00 -2.43
CA GLY A 62 1.77 -10.22 -1.77
C GLY A 62 1.30 -9.99 -0.33
N THR A 63 1.10 -8.73 0.06
CA THR A 63 0.62 -8.31 1.39
C THR A 63 -0.89 -8.07 1.42
N GLY A 64 -1.58 -8.34 0.30
CA GLY A 64 -3.03 -8.26 0.14
C GLY A 64 -3.76 -8.83 1.34
N ALA A 65 -4.29 -7.94 2.18
CA ALA A 65 -5.21 -8.31 3.24
C ALA A 65 -6.37 -9.10 2.61
N VAL A 66 -6.56 -10.32 3.09
CA VAL A 66 -7.82 -11.04 2.94
C VAL A 66 -8.86 -10.14 3.57
N ASN A 67 -9.80 -9.62 2.77
CA ASN A 67 -10.87 -8.76 3.27
C ASN A 67 -11.55 -9.46 4.46
N GLU A 68 -11.60 -8.77 5.61
CA GLU A 68 -12.51 -9.09 6.69
C GLU A 68 -13.95 -9.13 6.14
N THR A 69 -14.63 -10.23 6.46
CA THR A 69 -16.07 -10.52 6.29
C THR A 69 -16.98 -9.38 6.69
#